data_AF-A0YTJ2-F1
#
_entry.id   AF-A0YTJ2-F1
#
_cell.length_a   1.000
_cell.length_b   1.000
_cell.length_c   1.000
_cell.angle_alpha   90.00
_cell.angle_beta   90.00
_cell.angle_gamma   90.00
#
_symmetry.space_group_name_H-M   'P 1'
#
loop_
_entity.id
_entity.type
_entity.pdbx_description
1 polymer ?
#
loop_
_entity_poly.entity_id
_entity_poly.type
_entity_poly.pdbx_seq_one_letter_code
_entity_poly.pdbx_strand_id
1 'polypeptide(L)'
;MLIPLTRKTFEELIPAVATSEQYRYAWGKLSDFLKRVLISAVCASVWIIIEIAVESDSIKSVLLILGLITILYWFWGPVVEASLRNLQCRKYPYCGFWQGKVLDYYITEEVTSEQESVNQRGDLIIIENLERRINVEVGDSKGFTTSIQAPLNRSHKKLHRGQVAQLIVMSYLEDLSRISQVSDLYIPSQNLWVSNYPYLRRDAFVDLSRWVRSQRETRRRSQTSVDR
;
A
#
# COMPACT_ATOMS: atom_id res chain seq x y z
N MET A 1 16.84 12.47 8.29
CA MET A 1 16.34 12.83 9.65
C MET A 1 15.31 11.79 10.04
N LEU A 2 15.38 11.31 11.27
CA LEU A 2 14.48 10.29 11.79
C LEU A 2 13.86 10.76 13.10
N ILE A 3 12.54 10.68 13.23
CA ILE A 3 11.77 10.98 14.44
C ILE A 3 11.02 9.70 14.82
N PRO A 4 11.30 9.08 15.98
CA PRO A 4 10.54 7.92 16.42
C PRO A 4 9.07 8.31 16.64
N LEU A 5 8.15 7.44 16.24
CA LEU A 5 6.72 7.65 16.40
C LEU A 5 6.18 6.70 17.47
N THR A 6 5.14 7.15 18.18
CA THR A 6 4.45 6.31 19.14
C THR A 6 3.65 5.22 18.43
N ARG A 7 3.42 4.09 19.12
CA ARG A 7 2.59 3.01 18.59
C ARG A 7 1.19 3.47 18.22
N LYS A 8 0.59 4.39 18.98
CA LYS A 8 -0.73 4.94 18.70
C LYS A 8 -0.77 5.70 17.37
N THR A 9 0.23 6.56 17.13
CA THR A 9 0.35 7.29 15.85
C THR A 9 0.56 6.33 14.69
N PHE A 10 1.31 5.25 14.89
CA PHE A 10 1.52 4.24 13.86
C PHE A 10 0.23 3.55 13.43
N GLU A 11 -0.60 3.16 14.40
CA GLU A 11 -1.87 2.49 14.14
C GLU A 11 -2.91 3.42 13.50
N GLU A 12 -2.79 4.72 13.74
CA GLU A 12 -3.59 5.72 13.04
C GLU A 12 -3.17 5.88 11.56
N LEU A 13 -1.85 5.85 11.30
CA LEU A 13 -1.27 5.96 9.96
C LEU A 13 -1.49 4.70 9.12
N ILE A 14 -1.41 3.51 9.72
CA ILE A 14 -1.62 2.22 9.05
C ILE A 14 -2.75 1.48 9.78
N PRO A 15 -4.01 1.70 9.39
CA PRO A 15 -5.16 1.10 10.07
C PRO A 15 -5.21 -0.42 9.86
N ALA A 16 -5.79 -1.12 10.85
CA ALA A 16 -6.00 -2.57 10.80
C ALA A 16 -6.90 -3.00 9.63
N VAL A 17 -7.93 -2.19 9.37
CA VAL A 17 -8.92 -2.40 8.33
C VAL A 17 -8.56 -1.54 7.12
N ALA A 18 -8.84 -2.07 5.94
CA ALA A 18 -8.61 -1.38 4.67
C ALA A 18 -9.25 0.01 4.64
N THR A 19 -8.49 1.01 4.17
CA THR A 19 -9.01 2.33 3.81
C THR A 19 -9.69 2.29 2.44
N SER A 20 -10.45 3.33 2.10
CA SER A 20 -11.09 3.45 0.78
C SER A 20 -10.09 3.37 -0.38
N GLU A 21 -8.92 3.99 -0.24
CA GLU A 21 -7.83 3.94 -1.22
C GLU A 21 -7.26 2.53 -1.38
N GLN A 22 -7.10 1.80 -0.27
CA GLN A 22 -6.61 0.42 -0.25
C GLN A 22 -7.65 -0.55 -0.84
N TYR A 23 -8.92 -0.33 -0.53
CA TYR A 23 -10.02 -1.09 -1.10
C TYR A 23 -10.09 -0.91 -2.62
N ARG A 24 -9.97 0.33 -3.12
CA ARG A 24 -9.91 0.62 -4.55
C ARG A 24 -8.72 -0.04 -5.22
N TYR A 25 -7.56 -0.06 -4.57
CA TYR A 25 -6.38 -0.76 -5.07
C TYR A 25 -6.62 -2.28 -5.15
N ALA A 26 -7.18 -2.89 -4.09
CA ALA A 26 -7.43 -4.32 -4.02
C ALA A 26 -8.53 -4.82 -4.98
N TRP A 27 -9.40 -3.93 -5.45
CA TRP A 27 -10.37 -4.23 -6.51
C TRP A 27 -9.70 -4.57 -7.86
N GLY A 28 -8.48 -4.08 -8.08
CA GLY A 28 -7.63 -4.49 -9.19
C GLY A 28 -8.23 -4.18 -10.56
N LYS A 29 -7.95 -5.07 -11.53
CA LYS A 29 -8.48 -4.97 -12.90
C LYS A 29 -9.88 -5.59 -12.97
N LEU A 30 -10.67 -5.26 -14.01
CA LEU A 30 -11.98 -5.88 -14.24
C LEU A 30 -11.91 -7.41 -14.27
N SER A 31 -10.81 -7.97 -14.77
CA SER A 31 -10.55 -9.41 -14.74
C SER A 31 -10.54 -9.99 -13.32
N ASP A 32 -9.99 -9.26 -12.35
CA ASP A 32 -9.90 -9.71 -10.96
C ASP A 32 -11.26 -9.66 -10.28
N PHE A 33 -12.05 -8.63 -10.58
CA PHE A 33 -13.46 -8.57 -10.20
C PHE A 33 -14.26 -9.75 -10.76
N LEU A 34 -14.15 -10.02 -12.07
CA LEU A 34 -14.86 -11.12 -12.71
C LEU A 34 -14.46 -12.48 -12.14
N LYS A 35 -13.17 -12.70 -11.86
CA LYS A 35 -12.69 -13.90 -11.16
C LYS A 35 -13.36 -14.07 -9.80
N ARG A 36 -13.45 -13.00 -9.00
CA ARG A 36 -14.09 -13.04 -7.68
C ARG A 36 -15.59 -13.33 -7.77
N VAL A 37 -16.29 -12.73 -8.75
CA VAL A 37 -17.70 -13.02 -9.02
C VAL A 37 -17.90 -14.49 -9.44
N LEU A 38 -17.02 -15.03 -10.29
CA LEU A 38 -17.06 -16.43 -10.69
C LEU A 38 -16.85 -17.36 -9.49
N ILE A 39 -15.86 -17.07 -8.63
CA ILE A 39 -15.64 -17.80 -7.37
C ILE A 39 -16.91 -17.75 -6.50
N SER A 40 -17.49 -16.57 -6.31
CA SER A 40 -18.76 -16.39 -5.59
C SER A 40 -19.89 -17.23 -6.18
N ALA A 41 -20.02 -17.32 -7.51
CA ALA A 41 -21.06 -18.11 -8.18
C ALA A 41 -20.84 -19.63 -8.01
N VAL A 42 -19.59 -20.10 -8.09
CA VAL A 42 -19.25 -21.50 -7.83
C VAL A 42 -19.54 -21.85 -6.37
N CYS A 43 -19.11 -21.02 -5.42
CA CYS A 43 -19.42 -21.21 -4.01
C CYS A 43 -20.92 -21.19 -3.73
N ALA A 44 -21.68 -20.28 -4.36
CA ALA A 44 -23.14 -20.25 -4.26
C ALA A 44 -23.77 -21.58 -4.72
N SER A 45 -23.29 -22.13 -5.83
CA SER A 45 -23.79 -23.39 -6.39
C SER A 45 -23.54 -24.56 -5.43
N VAL A 46 -22.33 -24.64 -4.87
CA VAL A 46 -22.00 -25.64 -3.83
C VAL A 46 -22.85 -25.45 -2.58
N TRP A 47 -23.08 -24.20 -2.17
CA TRP A 47 -23.86 -23.88 -0.98
C TRP A 47 -25.32 -24.31 -1.11
N ILE A 48 -25.94 -24.06 -2.25
CA ILE A 48 -27.33 -24.49 -2.54
C ILE A 48 -27.46 -26.01 -2.44
N ILE A 49 -26.47 -26.77 -2.94
CA ILE A 49 -26.48 -28.23 -2.85
C ILE A 49 -26.42 -28.68 -1.39
N ILE A 50 -25.58 -28.05 -0.56
CA ILE A 50 -25.48 -28.33 0.88
C ILE A 50 -26.82 -28.04 1.57
N GLU A 51 -27.45 -26.91 1.24
CA GLU A 51 -28.72 -26.51 1.84
C GLU A 51 -29.87 -27.49 1.51
N ILE A 52 -29.92 -28.00 0.27
CA ILE A 52 -30.91 -29.01 -0.14
C ILE A 52 -30.69 -30.35 0.59
N ALA A 53 -29.44 -30.72 0.85
CA ALA A 53 -29.09 -31.99 1.48
C ALA A 53 -29.37 -32.04 3.00
N VAL A 54 -29.56 -30.88 3.64
CA VAL A 54 -29.77 -30.80 5.10
C VAL A 54 -31.25 -30.75 5.41
N GLU A 55 -31.75 -31.74 6.16
CA GLU A 55 -33.18 -31.81 6.53
C GLU A 55 -33.55 -30.94 7.74
N SER A 56 -32.58 -30.65 8.63
CA SER A 56 -32.83 -29.93 9.89
C SER A 56 -32.98 -28.41 9.69
N ASP A 57 -34.13 -27.85 10.04
CA ASP A 57 -34.43 -26.42 9.87
C ASP A 57 -33.58 -25.49 10.75
N SER A 58 -33.18 -25.94 11.95
CA SER A 58 -32.25 -25.19 12.81
C SER A 58 -30.88 -25.03 12.15
N ILE A 59 -30.41 -26.05 11.44
CA ILE A 59 -29.12 -26.03 10.74
C ILE A 59 -29.22 -25.17 9.48
N LYS A 60 -30.33 -25.25 8.73
CA LYS A 60 -30.57 -24.40 7.54
C LYS A 60 -30.47 -22.91 7.85
N SER A 61 -31.00 -22.46 8.99
CA SER A 61 -30.93 -21.04 9.39
C SER A 61 -29.49 -20.55 9.56
N VAL A 62 -28.63 -21.36 10.19
CA VAL A 62 -27.20 -21.07 10.33
C VAL A 62 -26.50 -21.13 8.98
N LEU A 63 -26.84 -22.12 8.15
CA LEU A 63 -26.29 -22.26 6.81
C LEU A 63 -26.64 -21.07 5.92
N LEU A 64 -27.84 -20.50 6.01
CA LEU A 64 -28.22 -19.33 5.22
C LEU A 64 -27.27 -18.16 5.48
N ILE A 65 -26.94 -17.88 6.75
CA ILE A 65 -26.03 -16.79 7.13
C ILE A 65 -24.62 -17.04 6.58
N LEU A 66 -24.10 -18.26 6.74
CA LEU A 66 -22.79 -18.63 6.22
C LEU A 66 -22.74 -18.61 4.69
N GLY A 67 -23.83 -19.00 4.03
CA GLY A 67 -24.02 -18.93 2.59
C GLY A 67 -23.97 -17.51 2.09
N LEU A 68 -24.71 -16.60 2.73
CA LEU A 68 -24.72 -15.18 2.38
C LEU A 68 -23.30 -14.59 2.47
N ILE A 69 -22.56 -14.89 3.54
CA ILE A 69 -21.17 -14.45 3.71
C ILE A 69 -20.32 -15.00 2.56
N THR A 70 -20.46 -16.28 2.22
CA THR A 70 -19.68 -16.92 1.17
C THR A 70 -19.98 -16.34 -0.22
N ILE A 71 -21.25 -16.14 -0.56
CA ILE A 71 -21.69 -15.54 -1.83
C ILE A 71 -21.16 -14.11 -1.96
N LEU A 72 -21.14 -13.36 -0.85
CA LEU A 72 -20.65 -11.98 -0.80
C LEU A 72 -19.11 -11.86 -0.83
N TYR A 73 -18.38 -12.96 -1.08
CA TYR A 73 -16.90 -12.97 -1.20
C TYR A 73 -16.35 -11.89 -2.14
N TRP A 74 -17.00 -11.65 -3.28
CA TRP A 74 -16.58 -10.61 -4.21
C TRP A 74 -16.50 -9.21 -3.58
N PHE A 75 -17.30 -8.95 -2.55
CA PHE A 75 -17.37 -7.66 -1.86
C PHE A 75 -16.40 -7.56 -0.67
N TRP A 76 -16.34 -8.58 0.21
CA TRP A 76 -15.46 -8.51 1.39
C TRP A 76 -14.03 -9.02 1.14
N GLY A 77 -13.81 -9.83 0.10
CA GLY A 77 -12.49 -10.34 -0.28
C GLY A 77 -11.42 -9.24 -0.46
N PRO A 78 -11.69 -8.14 -1.19
CA PRO A 78 -10.74 -7.03 -1.32
C PRO A 78 -10.39 -6.37 0.03
N VAL A 79 -11.38 -6.28 0.94
CA VAL A 79 -11.16 -5.73 2.29
C VAL A 79 -10.19 -6.60 3.06
N VAL A 80 -10.36 -7.92 3.02
CA VAL A 80 -9.47 -8.87 3.71
C VAL A 80 -8.06 -8.82 3.11
N GLU A 81 -7.93 -8.81 1.79
CA GLU A 81 -6.62 -8.74 1.13
C GLU A 81 -5.84 -7.47 1.53
N ALA A 82 -6.49 -6.31 1.48
CA ALA A 82 -5.89 -5.05 1.91
C ALA A 82 -5.56 -5.05 3.41
N SER A 83 -6.44 -5.60 4.25
CA SER A 83 -6.21 -5.68 5.70
C SER A 83 -5.03 -6.60 6.04
N LEU A 84 -4.86 -7.73 5.34
CA LEU A 84 -3.70 -8.61 5.50
C LEU A 84 -2.39 -7.91 5.14
N ARG A 85 -2.37 -7.10 4.07
CA ARG A 85 -1.19 -6.29 3.71
C ARG A 85 -0.86 -5.27 4.80
N ASN A 86 -1.86 -4.63 5.39
CA ASN A 86 -1.65 -3.69 6.50
C ASN A 86 -1.10 -4.39 7.75
N LEU A 87 -1.60 -5.59 8.07
CA LEU A 87 -1.13 -6.39 9.20
C LEU A 87 0.34 -6.80 9.04
N GLN A 88 0.80 -7.07 7.82
CA GLN A 88 2.22 -7.33 7.55
C GLN A 88 3.12 -6.15 7.91
N CYS A 89 2.65 -4.90 7.77
CA CYS A 89 3.36 -3.72 8.25
C CYS A 89 3.21 -3.54 9.76
N ARG A 90 2.06 -3.91 10.35
CA ARG A 90 1.83 -3.75 11.80
C ARG A 90 2.61 -4.72 12.67
N LYS A 91 3.22 -5.76 12.09
CA LYS A 91 4.08 -6.73 12.80
C LYS A 91 5.34 -6.09 13.40
N TYR A 92 5.78 -4.94 12.89
CA TYR A 92 6.95 -4.25 13.44
C TYR A 92 6.55 -3.45 14.68
N PRO A 93 7.24 -3.62 15.82
CA PRO A 93 6.93 -2.91 17.06
C PRO A 93 7.26 -1.41 16.99
N TYR A 94 8.33 -1.04 16.29
CA TYR A 94 8.85 0.33 16.23
C TYR A 94 8.71 0.93 14.84
N CYS A 95 8.44 2.23 14.81
CA CYS A 95 8.38 2.99 13.58
C CYS A 95 8.87 4.42 13.78
N GLY A 96 9.25 5.07 12.69
CA GLY A 96 9.71 6.44 12.70
C GLY A 96 9.30 7.21 11.46
N PHE A 97 9.06 8.49 11.63
CA PHE A 97 8.95 9.44 10.54
C PHE A 97 10.34 9.76 10.02
N TRP A 98 10.60 9.39 8.79
CA TRP A 98 11.87 9.68 8.12
C TRP A 98 11.70 10.78 7.09
N GLN A 99 12.70 11.66 7.03
CA GLN A 99 12.82 12.69 6.01
C GLN A 99 14.24 12.74 5.44
N GLY A 100 14.34 12.63 4.13
CA GLY A 100 15.58 12.76 3.36
C GLY A 100 15.35 13.54 2.07
N LYS A 101 16.15 13.21 1.06
CA LYS A 101 16.06 13.80 -0.28
C LYS A 101 15.98 12.71 -1.34
N VAL A 102 15.33 13.03 -2.46
CA VAL A 102 15.42 12.24 -3.68
C VAL A 102 16.83 12.33 -4.22
N LEU A 103 17.52 11.19 -4.26
CA LEU A 103 18.87 11.06 -4.82
C LEU A 103 18.78 10.91 -6.33
N ASP A 104 18.01 9.93 -6.78
CA ASP A 104 17.77 9.66 -8.19
C ASP A 104 16.39 9.06 -8.45
N TYR A 105 15.98 9.05 -9.71
CA TYR A 105 14.81 8.32 -10.17
C TYR A 105 15.01 7.85 -11.62
N TYR A 106 14.55 6.65 -11.91
CA TYR A 106 14.66 6.04 -13.24
C TYR A 106 13.45 5.15 -13.54
N ILE A 107 13.22 4.87 -14.82
CA ILE A 107 12.12 4.03 -15.29
C ILE A 107 12.68 2.67 -15.68
N THR A 108 12.06 1.60 -15.20
CA THR A 108 12.32 0.23 -15.61
C THR A 108 11.10 -0.37 -16.27
N GLU A 109 11.30 -1.37 -17.11
CA GLU A 109 10.24 -2.22 -17.65
C GLU A 109 10.30 -3.55 -16.92
N GLU A 110 9.15 -4.02 -16.43
CA GLU A 110 9.04 -5.29 -15.73
C GLU A 110 7.96 -6.14 -16.42
N VAL A 111 8.30 -7.40 -16.71
CA VAL A 111 7.36 -8.36 -17.31
C VAL A 111 6.31 -8.70 -16.26
N THR A 112 5.08 -8.23 -16.50
CA THR A 112 3.97 -8.35 -15.53
C THR A 112 3.12 -9.60 -15.80
N SER A 113 3.08 -10.07 -17.05
CA SER A 113 2.41 -11.31 -17.43
C SER A 113 2.94 -11.77 -18.78
N GLU A 114 3.36 -13.02 -18.84
CA GLU A 114 3.55 -13.75 -20.10
C GLU A 114 2.19 -14.37 -20.49
N GLN A 115 1.78 -14.18 -21.73
CA GLN A 115 0.62 -14.85 -22.29
C GLN A 115 1.05 -15.65 -23.51
N GLU A 116 0.85 -16.96 -23.46
CA GLU A 116 0.96 -17.81 -24.63
C GLU A 116 -0.25 -17.57 -25.53
N SER A 117 -0.01 -17.07 -26.73
CA SER A 117 -1.02 -16.88 -27.76
C SER A 117 -0.61 -17.65 -29.01
N VAL A 118 -1.54 -17.85 -29.94
CA VAL A 118 -1.27 -18.57 -31.19
C VAL A 118 -1.46 -17.60 -32.34
N ASN A 119 -0.44 -17.48 -33.20
CA ASN A 119 -0.52 -16.61 -34.37
C ASN A 119 -1.43 -17.23 -35.44
N GLN A 120 -1.82 -16.46 -36.46
CA GLN A 120 -2.68 -16.92 -37.57
C GLN A 120 -2.14 -18.14 -38.35
N ARG A 121 -0.87 -18.51 -38.13
CA ARG A 121 -0.18 -19.66 -38.73
C ARG A 121 -0.15 -20.90 -37.84
N GLY A 122 -0.68 -20.84 -36.61
CA GLY A 122 -0.66 -21.95 -35.66
C GLY A 122 0.57 -22.01 -34.73
N ASP A 123 1.51 -21.07 -34.87
CA ASP A 123 2.70 -21.00 -34.03
C ASP A 123 2.37 -20.38 -32.66
N LEU A 124 2.86 -21.00 -31.59
CA LEU A 124 2.82 -20.46 -30.23
C LEU A 124 3.77 -19.24 -30.14
N ILE A 125 3.21 -18.11 -29.73
CA ILE A 125 3.94 -16.86 -29.46
C ILE A 125 3.76 -16.46 -28.01
N ILE A 126 4.84 -16.06 -27.35
CA ILE A 126 4.80 -15.52 -25.99
C ILE A 126 4.66 -14.01 -26.11
N ILE A 127 3.54 -13.47 -25.65
CA ILE A 127 3.30 -12.03 -25.58
C ILE A 127 3.63 -11.57 -24.15
N GLU A 128 4.72 -10.83 -24.02
CA GLU A 128 5.14 -10.22 -22.75
C GLU A 128 4.39 -8.89 -22.53
N ASN A 129 3.61 -8.81 -21.46
CA ASN A 129 3.06 -7.54 -21.01
C ASN A 129 4.09 -6.81 -20.15
N LEU A 130 4.80 -5.86 -20.76
CA LEU A 130 5.74 -4.98 -20.07
C LEU A 130 4.99 -3.85 -19.37
N GLU A 131 5.12 -3.74 -18.05
CA GLU A 131 4.65 -2.58 -17.28
C GLU A 131 5.83 -1.64 -16.98
N ARG A 132 5.66 -0.36 -17.33
CA ARG A 132 6.64 0.68 -16.99
C ARG A 132 6.50 1.06 -15.52
N ARG A 133 7.58 0.91 -14.76
CA ARG A 133 7.64 1.27 -13.34
C ARG A 133 8.66 2.36 -13.11
N ILE A 134 8.37 3.23 -12.15
CA ILE A 134 9.33 4.22 -11.67
C ILE A 134 10.02 3.67 -10.42
N ASN A 135 11.32 3.86 -10.34
CA ASN A 135 12.14 3.59 -9.17
C ASN A 135 12.64 4.93 -8.65
N VAL A 136 12.42 5.19 -7.37
CA VAL A 136 12.84 6.44 -6.72
C VAL A 136 13.77 6.11 -5.58
N GLU A 137 15.00 6.58 -5.67
CA GLU A 137 16.02 6.42 -4.66
C GLU A 137 16.01 7.64 -3.74
N VAL A 138 15.91 7.39 -2.44
CA VAL A 138 15.90 8.43 -1.43
C VAL A 138 16.94 8.13 -0.38
N GLY A 139 17.59 9.17 0.11
CA GLY A 139 18.57 9.03 1.18
C GLY A 139 18.69 10.27 2.03
N ASP A 140 19.39 10.11 3.15
CA ASP A 140 19.71 11.22 4.04
C ASP A 140 21.21 11.34 4.31
N SER A 141 21.59 12.42 4.97
CA SER A 141 22.99 12.70 5.30
C SER A 141 23.58 11.75 6.35
N LYS A 142 22.77 10.88 6.97
CA LYS A 142 23.24 9.88 7.95
C LYS A 142 23.58 8.54 7.28
N GLY A 143 23.46 8.45 5.95
CA GLY A 143 23.82 7.27 5.16
C GLY A 143 22.68 6.27 4.97
N PHE A 144 21.48 6.53 5.48
CA PHE A 144 20.33 5.68 5.16
C PHE A 144 19.87 5.96 3.72
N THR A 145 19.78 4.89 2.92
CA THR A 145 19.30 4.95 1.53
C THR A 145 18.29 3.82 1.31
N THR A 146 17.23 4.11 0.57
CA THR A 146 16.21 3.13 0.19
C THR A 146 15.64 3.47 -1.18
N SER A 147 15.11 2.47 -1.88
CA SER A 147 14.44 2.63 -3.16
C SER A 147 12.99 2.21 -3.07
N ILE A 148 12.11 2.96 -3.74
CA ILE A 148 10.68 2.66 -3.81
C ILE A 148 10.30 2.55 -5.27
N GLN A 149 9.71 1.40 -5.62
CA GLN A 149 9.20 1.13 -6.94
C GLN A 149 7.68 1.34 -6.97
N ALA A 150 7.16 1.94 -8.05
CA ALA A 150 5.73 2.13 -8.25
C ALA A 150 5.36 2.07 -9.74
N PRO A 151 4.12 1.70 -10.09
CA PRO A 151 3.59 1.86 -11.45
C PRO A 151 3.75 3.29 -11.95
N LEU A 152 4.21 3.49 -13.19
CA LEU A 152 4.45 4.83 -13.73
C LEU A 152 3.13 5.60 -13.92
N ASN A 153 3.00 6.74 -13.26
CA ASN A 153 1.86 7.64 -13.39
C ASN A 153 2.31 9.03 -13.91
N ARG A 154 1.41 9.75 -14.59
CA ARG A 154 1.60 11.15 -15.04
C ARG A 154 2.04 12.08 -13.93
N SER A 155 1.57 11.87 -12.69
CA SER A 155 1.97 12.67 -11.52
C SER A 155 3.48 12.61 -11.24
N HIS A 156 4.17 11.52 -11.62
CA HIS A 156 5.61 11.36 -11.42
C HIS A 156 6.46 12.28 -12.29
N LYS A 157 5.88 12.96 -13.30
CA LYS A 157 6.59 14.01 -14.07
C LYS A 157 7.06 15.18 -13.21
N LYS A 158 6.49 15.35 -12.01
CA LYS A 158 6.86 16.41 -11.06
C LYS A 158 8.06 16.04 -10.18
N LEU A 159 8.59 14.82 -10.33
CA LEU A 159 9.70 14.30 -9.54
C LEU A 159 11.02 14.91 -10.01
N HIS A 160 11.80 15.42 -9.06
CA HIS A 160 13.11 16.01 -9.33
C HIS A 160 14.10 15.61 -8.23
N ARG A 161 15.37 15.46 -8.59
CA ARG A 161 16.46 15.23 -7.63
C ARG A 161 16.54 16.38 -6.64
N GLY A 162 16.91 16.09 -5.40
CA GLY A 162 17.03 17.06 -4.31
C GLY A 162 15.72 17.45 -3.63
N GLN A 163 14.55 17.03 -4.14
CA GLN A 163 13.27 17.24 -3.47
C GLN A 163 13.25 16.56 -2.10
N VAL A 164 12.57 17.19 -1.14
CA VAL A 164 12.38 16.60 0.19
C VAL A 164 11.43 15.41 0.07
N ALA A 165 11.93 14.26 0.54
CA ALA A 165 11.23 12.99 0.58
C ALA A 165 10.87 12.64 2.03
N GLN A 166 9.64 12.18 2.27
CA GLN A 166 9.14 11.76 3.57
C GLN A 166 8.49 10.39 3.48
N LEU A 167 8.72 9.52 4.46
CA LEU A 167 8.10 8.20 4.56
C LEU A 167 8.10 7.72 6.02
N ILE A 168 7.38 6.64 6.30
CA ILE A 168 7.48 5.90 7.56
C ILE A 168 8.44 4.74 7.38
N VAL A 169 9.41 4.66 8.29
CA VAL A 169 10.28 3.49 8.43
C VAL A 169 9.78 2.62 9.57
N MET A 170 9.95 1.32 9.44
CA MET A 170 9.52 0.31 10.40
C MET A 170 10.70 -0.59 10.76
N SER A 171 10.81 -0.95 12.04
CA SER A 171 11.90 -1.76 12.58
C SER A 171 11.44 -2.68 13.71
N TYR A 172 12.21 -3.75 13.91
CA TYR A 172 12.16 -4.56 15.13
C TYR A 172 12.98 -3.96 16.28
N LEU A 173 13.84 -2.98 16.01
CA LEU A 173 14.70 -2.33 16.99
C LEU A 173 14.15 -0.94 17.38
N GLU A 174 14.22 -0.61 18.66
CA GLU A 174 13.71 0.64 19.22
C GLU A 174 14.47 1.87 18.72
N ASP A 175 15.79 1.71 18.53
CA ASP A 175 16.68 2.76 18.04
C ASP A 175 16.54 3.03 16.53
N LEU A 176 15.74 2.22 15.83
CA LEU A 176 15.56 2.26 14.37
C LEU A 176 16.88 2.17 13.59
N SER A 177 17.92 1.56 14.18
CA SER A 177 19.24 1.38 13.55
C SER A 177 19.17 0.51 12.30
N ARG A 178 18.31 -0.53 12.34
CA ARG A 178 18.03 -1.41 11.20
C ARG A 178 16.61 -1.21 10.72
N ILE A 179 16.44 -0.63 9.54
CA ILE A 179 15.13 -0.44 8.93
C ILE A 179 14.73 -1.72 8.19
N SER A 180 13.63 -2.33 8.61
CA SER A 180 13.12 -3.59 8.05
C SER A 180 12.18 -3.35 6.87
N GLN A 181 11.37 -2.29 6.94
CA GLN A 181 10.40 -1.95 5.91
C GLN A 181 10.16 -0.44 5.85
N VAL A 182 9.77 0.02 4.67
CA VAL A 182 9.39 1.42 4.42
C VAL A 182 7.97 1.48 3.86
N SER A 183 7.27 2.57 4.13
CA SER A 183 5.91 2.84 3.63
C SER A 183 5.93 3.57 2.29
N ASP A 184 4.81 4.24 1.95
CA ASP A 184 4.73 5.14 0.80
C ASP A 184 5.71 6.31 0.90
N LEU A 185 6.26 6.72 -0.25
CA LEU A 185 7.04 7.94 -0.40
C LEU A 185 6.10 9.13 -0.63
N TYR A 186 6.27 10.17 0.16
CA TYR A 186 5.58 11.45 0.01
C TYR A 186 6.57 12.58 -0.26
N ILE A 187 6.25 13.42 -1.26
CA ILE A 187 7.01 14.61 -1.60
C ILE A 187 6.11 15.83 -1.36
N PRO A 188 6.31 16.55 -0.23
CA PRO A 188 5.43 17.63 0.19
C PRO A 188 5.34 18.80 -0.77
N SER A 189 6.42 19.10 -1.49
CA SER A 189 6.49 20.26 -2.40
C SER A 189 5.51 20.18 -3.56
N GLN A 190 5.11 18.96 -3.94
CA GLN A 190 4.25 18.70 -5.11
C GLN A 190 2.98 17.91 -4.76
N ASN A 191 2.76 17.63 -3.46
CA ASN A 191 1.74 16.70 -2.98
C ASN A 191 1.78 15.35 -3.75
N LEU A 192 2.99 14.83 -3.97
CA LEU A 192 3.22 13.66 -4.80
C LEU A 192 3.42 12.42 -3.92
N TRP A 193 2.72 11.36 -4.26
CA TRP A 193 2.82 10.04 -3.63
C TRP A 193 3.43 9.06 -4.62
N VAL A 194 4.42 8.30 -4.17
CA VAL A 194 5.03 7.21 -4.93
C VAL A 194 4.98 5.95 -4.08
N SER A 195 4.19 4.97 -4.49
CA SER A 195 4.13 3.67 -3.84
C SER A 195 3.52 2.61 -4.75
N ASN A 196 3.93 1.37 -4.54
CA ASN A 196 3.31 0.22 -5.18
C ASN A 196 1.93 -0.07 -4.57
N TYR A 197 1.77 0.10 -3.26
CA TYR A 197 0.52 -0.10 -2.52
C TYR A 197 0.34 1.04 -1.50
N PRO A 198 -0.87 1.63 -1.38
CA PRO A 198 -1.15 2.74 -0.46
C PRO A 198 -1.22 2.28 1.00
N TYR A 199 -0.08 2.09 1.67
CA TYR A 199 -0.05 1.64 3.07
C TYR A 199 -0.58 2.70 4.05
N LEU A 200 -0.28 3.97 3.80
CA LEU A 200 -0.59 5.07 4.70
C LEU A 200 -1.98 5.66 4.46
N ARG A 201 -2.65 6.01 5.55
CA ARG A 201 -3.74 7.00 5.56
C ARG A 201 -3.15 8.36 5.18
N ARG A 202 -3.28 8.72 3.90
CA ARG A 202 -2.59 9.88 3.29
C ARG A 202 -2.99 11.20 3.93
N ASP A 203 -4.25 11.35 4.33
CA ASP A 203 -4.77 12.46 5.11
C ASP A 203 -4.00 12.66 6.42
N ALA A 204 -3.93 11.61 7.25
CA ALA A 204 -3.26 11.64 8.55
C ALA A 204 -1.76 11.90 8.41
N PHE A 205 -1.14 11.30 7.38
CA PHE A 205 0.28 11.51 7.12
C PHE A 205 0.59 12.93 6.67
N VAL A 206 -0.26 13.55 5.84
CA VAL A 206 -0.11 14.95 5.43
C VAL A 206 -0.19 15.87 6.64
N ASP A 207 -1.10 15.59 7.58
CA ASP A 207 -1.21 16.38 8.81
C ASP A 207 0.00 16.20 9.72
N LEU A 208 0.51 14.96 9.85
CA LEU A 208 1.79 14.69 10.53
C LEU A 208 2.95 15.46 9.88
N SER A 209 3.04 15.45 8.56
CA SER A 209 4.07 16.18 7.80
C SER A 209 4.01 17.69 8.04
N ARG A 210 2.80 18.28 8.03
CA ARG A 210 2.58 19.70 8.36
C ARG A 210 2.97 20.03 9.79
N TRP A 211 2.60 19.18 10.75
CA TRP A 211 2.94 19.35 12.16
C TRP A 211 4.46 19.27 12.40
N VAL A 212 5.16 18.29 11.82
CA VAL A 212 6.62 18.20 11.92
C VAL A 212 7.30 19.45 11.34
N ARG A 213 6.76 20.00 10.25
CA ARG A 213 7.28 21.23 9.65
C ARG A 213 7.07 22.44 10.58
N SER A 214 5.88 22.63 11.13
CA SER A 214 5.57 23.77 12.01
C SER A 214 6.42 23.76 13.28
N GLN A 215 6.61 22.59 13.92
CA GLN A 215 7.46 22.46 15.10
C GLN A 215 8.90 22.93 14.88
N ARG A 216 9.44 22.68 13.68
CA ARG A 216 10.79 23.15 13.31
C ARG A 216 10.84 24.66 13.08
N GLU A 217 9.82 25.23 12.46
CA GLU A 217 9.74 26.68 12.24
C GLU A 217 9.69 27.43 13.57
N THR A 218 8.91 26.94 14.54
CA THR A 218 8.87 27.49 15.89
C THR A 218 10.23 27.42 16.58
N ARG A 219 10.90 26.25 16.58
CA ARG A 219 12.24 26.10 17.18
C ARG A 219 13.28 27.05 16.57
N ARG A 220 13.26 27.23 15.24
CA ARG A 220 14.16 28.17 14.56
C ARG A 220 13.92 29.61 14.99
N ARG A 221 12.66 30.03 15.10
CA ARG A 221 12.30 31.38 15.55
C ARG A 221 12.77 31.64 16.99
N SER A 222 12.57 30.67 17.90
CA SER A 222 13.01 30.79 19.29
C SER A 222 14.53 30.88 19.44
N GLN A 223 15.30 30.19 18.60
CA GLN A 223 16.77 30.32 18.60
C GLN A 223 17.21 31.70 18.10
N THR A 224 16.57 32.22 17.05
CA THR A 224 16.92 33.52 16.47
C THR A 224 16.57 34.70 17.39
N SER A 225 15.63 34.51 18.33
CA SER A 225 15.27 35.53 19.33
C SER A 225 16.15 35.53 20.58
N VAL A 226 16.95 34.49 20.81
CA VAL A 226 17.88 34.41 21.95
C VAL A 226 19.27 34.96 21.57
N ASP A 227 19.61 34.95 20.28
CA ASP A 227 20.86 35.52 19.73
C ASP A 227 20.75 37.03 19.36
N ARG A 228 19.67 37.71 19.75
CA ARG A 228 19.46 39.17 19.58
C ARG A 228 19.28 39.84 20.92
#